data_AF-A0AAV2AU07-F1
#
_entry.id   AF-A0AAV2AU07-F1
#
_cell.length_a   1.000
_cell.length_b   1.000
_cell.length_c   1.000
_cell.angle_alpha   90.00
_cell.angle_beta   90.00
_cell.angle_gamma   90.00
#
_symmetry.space_group_name_H-M   'P 1'
#
loop_
_entity.id
_entity.type
_entity.pdbx_description
1 polymer ?
#
loop_
_entity_poly.entity_id
_entity_poly.type
_entity_poly.pdbx_seq_one_letter_code
_entity_poly.pdbx_strand_id
1 'polypeptide(L)' 'MELYCCAFNCKGKYVKGGPYIFHSFPKGETRRKEWCILLRRENFTPTNASKICSKHFD' A
#
# COMPACT_ATOMS: atom_id res chain seq x y z
N MET A 1 12.77 6.47 -9.26
CA MET A 1 11.93 6.50 -8.04
C MET A 1 11.16 5.20 -8.00
N GLU A 2 11.61 4.25 -7.20
CA GLU A 2 10.99 2.93 -7.05
C GLU A 2 9.99 3.00 -5.91
N LEU A 3 8.71 2.76 -6.20
CA LEU A 3 7.67 2.65 -5.18
C LEU A 3 7.47 1.17 -4.87
N TYR A 4 7.44 0.80 -3.60
CA TYR A 4 7.23 -0.57 -3.17
C TYR A 4 5.87 -0.69 -2.47
N CYS A 5 5.20 -1.82 -2.68
CA CYS A 5 3.97 -2.14 -1.97
C CYS A 5 4.30 -2.30 -0.48
N CYS A 6 3.57 -1.61 0.38
CA CYS A 6 3.79 -1.73 1.81
C CYS A 6 3.07 -2.92 2.46
N ALA A 7 2.23 -3.64 1.72
CA ALA A 7 1.49 -4.79 2.22
C ALA A 7 2.40 -5.88 2.81
N PHE A 8 1.96 -6.51 3.90
CA PHE A 8 2.70 -7.60 4.52
C PHE A 8 2.85 -8.76 3.53
N ASN A 9 4.08 -9.24 3.40
CA ASN A 9 4.46 -10.26 2.44
C ASN A 9 4.29 -9.88 0.94
N CYS A 10 4.12 -8.59 0.61
CA CYS A 10 4.07 -8.15 -0.78
C CYS A 10 5.41 -7.58 -1.24
N LYS A 11 6.05 -8.25 -2.20
CA LYS A 11 7.21 -7.73 -2.95
C LYS A 11 6.78 -6.97 -4.22
N GLY A 12 5.55 -6.45 -4.23
CA GLY A 12 5.00 -5.73 -5.37
C GLY A 12 5.76 -4.43 -5.59
N LYS A 13 6.59 -4.37 -6.63
CA LYS A 13 7.25 -3.14 -7.07
C LYS A 13 6.36 -2.36 -8.03
N TYR A 14 6.34 -1.05 -7.89
CA TYR A 14 5.70 -0.16 -8.84
C TYR A 14 6.48 -0.19 -10.14
N VAL A 15 5.83 -0.71 -11.16
CA VAL A 15 6.33 -0.69 -12.54
C VAL A 15 5.39 0.22 -13.31
N LYS A 16 5.94 1.27 -13.93
CA LYS A 16 5.18 2.17 -14.80
C LYS A 16 4.67 1.34 -15.99
N GLY A 17 3.35 1.22 -16.13
CA GLY A 17 2.70 0.33 -17.13
C GLY A 17 2.49 -1.11 -16.67
N GLY A 18 2.68 -1.40 -15.38
CA GLY A 18 2.39 -2.72 -14.81
C GLY A 18 0.88 -3.00 -14.67
N PRO A 19 0.50 -4.27 -14.44
CA PRO A 19 -0.90 -4.69 -14.29
C PRO A 19 -1.55 -4.28 -12.97
N TYR A 20 -0.77 -3.75 -12.02
CA TYR A 20 -1.24 -3.39 -10.69
C TYR A 20 -1.25 -1.88 -10.49
N ILE A 21 -2.39 -1.35 -10.07
CA ILE A 21 -2.52 0.07 -9.71
C ILE A 21 -2.07 0.24 -8.27
N PHE A 22 -1.29 1.29 -8.02
CA PHE A 22 -0.82 1.64 -6.68
C PHE A 22 -1.67 2.77 -6.12
N HIS A 23 -2.41 2.46 -5.07
CA HIS A 23 -3.25 3.42 -4.37
C HIS A 23 -2.44 4.10 -3.25
N SER A 24 -2.64 5.41 -3.16
CA SER A 24 -2.09 6.22 -2.06
C SER A 24 -2.98 6.10 -0.83
N PHE A 25 -2.39 6.24 0.36
CA PHE A 25 -3.16 6.29 1.58
C PHE A 25 -4.21 7.42 1.51
N PRO A 26 -5.50 7.10 1.71
CA PRO A 26 -6.55 8.10 1.75
C PRO A 26 -6.40 8.97 3.01
N LYS A 27 -6.81 10.25 2.92
CA LYS A 27 -6.89 11.15 4.08
C LYS A 27 -7.96 10.75 5.11
N GLY A 28 -8.89 9.90 4.73
CA GLY A 28 -9.97 9.44 5.60
C GLY A 28 -9.47 8.45 6.66
N GLU A 29 -9.80 8.72 7.93
CA GLU A 29 -9.34 7.95 9.07
C GLU A 29 -9.86 6.50 9.06
N THR A 30 -11.09 6.28 8.59
CA THR A 30 -11.72 4.95 8.49
C THR A 30 -10.98 4.04 7.54
N ARG A 31 -10.76 4.49 6.29
CA ARG A 31 -9.99 3.73 5.30
C ARG A 31 -8.55 3.54 5.77
N ARG A 32 -7.94 4.54 6.40
CA ARG A 32 -6.58 4.40 6.94
C ARG A 32 -6.50 3.32 8.03
N LYS A 33 -7.53 3.17 8.87
CA LYS A 33 -7.64 2.06 9.84
C LYS A 33 -7.79 0.72 9.13
N GLU A 34 -8.68 0.60 8.14
CA GLU A 34 -8.82 -0.62 7.34
C GLU A 34 -7.51 -1.01 6.67
N TRP A 35 -6.79 -0.05 6.09
CA TRP A 35 -5.50 -0.28 5.47
C TRP A 35 -4.45 -0.73 6.50
N CYS A 36 -4.45 -0.15 7.70
CA CYS A 36 -3.57 -0.57 8.79
C CYS A 36 -3.84 -2.02 9.20
N ILE A 37 -5.12 -2.42 9.28
CA ILE A 37 -5.55 -3.79 9.59
C ILE A 37 -5.12 -4.74 8.47
N LEU A 38 -5.37 -4.39 7.20
CA LEU A 38 -4.99 -5.17 6.02
C LEU A 38 -3.48 -5.34 5.91
N LEU A 39 -2.74 -4.29 6.26
CA LEU A 39 -1.29 -4.29 6.26
C LEU A 39 -0.72 -5.26 7.29
N ARG A 40 -1.46 -5.65 8.34
CA ARG A 40 -1.01 -6.57 9.42
C ARG A 40 0.46 -6.38 9.82
N ARG A 41 0.94 -5.14 9.79
CA ARG A 41 2.35 -4.79 9.99
C ARG A 41 2.41 -3.88 11.20
N GLU A 42 2.81 -4.47 12.33
CA GLU A 42 3.13 -3.72 13.54
C GLU A 42 4.37 -2.85 13.24
N ASN A 43 4.30 -1.55 13.54
CA ASN A 43 5.35 -0.54 13.27
C ASN A 43 5.57 -0.15 11.80
N PHE A 44 4.53 -0.12 10.97
CA PHE A 44 4.65 0.52 9.66
C PHE A 44 4.37 2.02 9.72
N THR A 45 5.41 2.83 9.48
CA THR A 45 5.26 4.28 9.29
C THR A 45 4.94 4.56 7.82
N PRO A 46 3.69 4.95 7.46
CA PRO A 46 3.35 5.27 6.08
C PRO A 46 4.05 6.56 5.66
N THR A 47 5.23 6.45 5.06
CA THR A 47 5.91 7.58 4.39
C THR A 47 5.17 7.94 3.09
N ASN A 48 5.39 9.14 2.52
CA ASN A 48 4.79 9.53 1.23
C ASN A 48 5.07 8.56 0.06
N ALA A 49 6.14 7.75 0.17
CA ALA A 49 6.49 6.68 -0.75
C ALA A 49 5.70 5.37 -0.53
N SER A 50 4.95 5.25 0.56
CA SER A 50 4.17 4.05 0.88
C SER A 50 2.89 4.03 0.07
N LYS A 51 2.75 3.02 -0.79
CA LYS A 51 1.58 2.77 -1.62
C LYS A 51 1.17 1.31 -1.45
N ILE A 52 -0.11 1.02 -1.63
CA ILE A 52 -0.62 -0.37 -1.65
C ILE A 52 -1.08 -0.69 -3.07
N CYS A 53 -0.76 -1.88 -3.57
CA CYS A 53 -1.28 -2.32 -4.86
C CYS A 53 -2.71 -2.84 -4.75
N SER A 54 -3.54 -2.63 -5.78
CA SER A 54 -4.95 -3.06 -5.83
C SER A 54 -5.15 -4.56 -5.60
N LYS A 55 -4.09 -5.38 -5.73
CA LYS A 55 -4.09 -6.81 -5.39
C LYS A 55 -4.46 -7.08 -3.92
N HIS A 56 -4.33 -6.09 -3.04
CA HIS A 56 -4.72 -6.19 -1.64
C HIS A 56 -6.09 -5.56 -1.33
N PHE A 57 -6.78 -5.05 -2.35
CA PHE A 57 -8.12 -4.46 -2.26
C PHE A 57 -9.18 -5.35 -2.91
N ASP A 58 -8.94 -6.65 -2.96
CA ASP A 58 -9.92 -7.67 -3.36
C ASP A 58 -10.70 -8.16 -2.14
#